data_AF-A0A957NEY5-F1
#
_entry.id   AF-A0A957NEY5-F1
#
_cell.length_a   1.000
_cell.length_b   1.000
_cell.length_c   1.000
_cell.angle_alpha   90.00
_cell.angle_beta   90.00
_cell.angle_gamma   90.00
#
_symmetry.space_group_name_H-M   'P 1'
#
loop_
_entity.id
_entity.type
_entity.pdbx_description
1 polymer ?
#
loop_
_entity_poly.entity_id
_entity_poly.type
_entity_poly.pdbx_seq_one_letter_code
_entity_poly.pdbx_strand_id
1 'polypeptide(L)'
;MTTIAHTPVYYDHALARSVPDFLFMNGLFGYASLMGMIPALVFYRIGRAEPEWDMRLRSLAISFAAGSGAACMLLKLLYTIIGFINPSATGLSTLWFMMWIFFVLSGVGLLILCLPKFVFGRLTAAAEWLHALWVLQDIIPLRQQLMEVCPPMIPEHFTWQHALADPHYQLYRTMVYIFDCQRLLPQYSSHPQVKHLTHSLQALPRQSDSIDDHLASARQISRKVHHRISVKEGSSLLVMLATWLSRIVHPFTVVVPTLMMAAWLQGTPLSSALLWSLLSIPIAILPLALYIAFHVRSGHFEDWNVSAREQRAPLFAGGIAGIALLWTLYSYFDAPNVLRLCLMAAIMAYGIGAVINERFTKISLHATAAAGAAAVVGYLAPALIPILVLLVVAGGWSRIYLGRHTAPQVLLGWLIAFISVAPLFYWLL
;
A
#
# COMPACT_ATOMS: atom_id res chain seq x y z
N MET A 1 -29.70 24.79 -53.04
CA MET A 1 -28.46 24.13 -52.55
C MET A 1 -27.66 25.15 -51.77
N THR A 2 -27.93 25.26 -50.47
CA THR A 2 -27.14 26.05 -49.52
C THR A 2 -26.16 25.11 -48.85
N THR A 3 -24.88 25.22 -49.22
CA THR A 3 -23.77 24.53 -48.56
C THR A 3 -23.61 25.12 -47.15
N ILE A 4 -24.30 24.49 -46.18
CA ILE A 4 -24.01 24.67 -44.77
C ILE A 4 -22.59 24.14 -44.57
N ALA A 5 -21.65 25.05 -44.35
CA ALA A 5 -20.32 24.68 -43.91
C ALA A 5 -20.48 23.93 -42.58
N HIS A 6 -20.31 22.62 -42.61
CA HIS A 6 -20.17 21.81 -41.41
C HIS A 6 -18.93 22.33 -40.67
N THR A 7 -19.13 23.18 -39.67
CA THR A 7 -18.12 23.40 -38.63
C THR A 7 -17.80 22.03 -38.05
N PRO A 8 -16.52 21.61 -37.99
CA PRO A 8 -16.18 20.32 -37.43
C PRO A 8 -16.67 20.29 -35.99
N VAL A 9 -17.59 19.37 -35.70
CA VAL A 9 -18.07 19.12 -34.34
C VAL A 9 -16.90 18.52 -33.58
N TYR A 10 -16.14 19.35 -32.86
CA TYR A 10 -15.08 18.91 -31.97
C TYR A 10 -15.73 18.17 -30.78
N TYR A 11 -15.83 16.86 -30.89
CA TYR A 11 -16.29 15.91 -29.87
C TYR A 11 -15.28 15.67 -28.74
N ASP A 12 -14.34 16.60 -28.50
CA ASP A 12 -13.30 16.36 -27.52
C ASP A 12 -13.43 17.30 -26.32
N HIS A 13 -13.68 16.71 -25.15
CA HIS A 13 -13.52 17.34 -23.83
C HIS A 13 -12.03 17.54 -23.48
N ALA A 14 -11.13 17.37 -24.46
CA ALA A 14 -9.69 17.37 -24.27
C ALA A 14 -9.08 18.78 -24.06
N LEU A 15 -9.79 19.85 -24.44
CA LEU A 15 -9.34 21.24 -24.36
C LEU A 15 -10.37 22.12 -23.62
N ALA A 16 -9.87 23.06 -22.83
CA ALA A 16 -10.68 24.06 -22.15
C ALA A 16 -11.34 24.99 -23.17
N ARG A 17 -12.63 25.31 -22.96
CA ARG A 17 -13.43 26.18 -23.85
C ARG A 17 -13.69 27.55 -23.27
N SER A 18 -13.51 27.69 -21.96
CA SER A 18 -13.69 28.93 -21.21
C SER A 18 -12.53 29.15 -20.23
N VAL A 19 -12.37 30.39 -19.75
CA VAL A 19 -11.35 30.72 -18.74
C VAL A 19 -11.57 29.92 -17.43
N PRO A 20 -12.81 29.74 -16.92
CA PRO A 20 -13.05 28.87 -15.76
C PRO A 20 -12.64 27.41 -16.01
N ASP A 21 -13.00 26.83 -17.16
CA ASP A 21 -12.61 25.45 -17.49
C ASP A 21 -11.09 25.32 -17.56
N PHE A 22 -10.42 26.32 -18.12
CA PHE A 22 -8.97 26.38 -18.22
C PHE A 22 -8.33 26.37 -16.84
N LEU A 23 -8.76 27.26 -15.94
CA LEU A 23 -8.21 27.36 -14.59
C LEU A 23 -8.45 26.06 -13.81
N PHE A 24 -9.66 25.50 -13.93
CA PHE A 24 -9.99 24.23 -13.29
C PHE A 24 -9.10 23.08 -13.81
N MET A 25 -9.06 22.86 -15.14
CA MET A 25 -8.33 21.75 -15.74
C MET A 25 -6.83 21.84 -15.40
N ASN A 26 -6.24 23.03 -15.48
CA ASN A 26 -4.84 23.23 -15.10
C ASN A 26 -4.62 23.00 -13.60
N GLY A 27 -5.55 23.45 -12.74
CA GLY A 27 -5.51 23.15 -11.31
C GLY A 27 -5.54 21.65 -11.04
N LEU A 28 -6.46 20.92 -11.67
CA LEU A 28 -6.62 19.47 -11.52
C LEU A 28 -5.38 18.70 -12.01
N PHE A 29 -4.90 18.98 -13.22
CA PHE A 29 -3.75 18.26 -13.78
C PHE A 29 -2.44 18.63 -13.06
N GLY A 30 -2.29 19.88 -12.60
CA GLY A 30 -1.17 20.30 -11.78
C GLY A 30 -1.17 19.59 -10.43
N TYR A 31 -2.34 19.54 -9.77
CA TYR A 31 -2.52 18.80 -8.53
C TYR A 31 -2.24 17.30 -8.72
N ALA A 32 -2.80 16.67 -9.75
CA ALA A 32 -2.58 15.25 -10.04
C ALA A 32 -1.11 14.93 -10.34
N SER A 33 -0.41 15.82 -11.05
CA SER A 33 1.03 15.71 -11.30
C SER A 33 1.83 15.76 -10.00
N LEU A 34 1.55 16.73 -9.12
CA LEU A 34 2.17 16.83 -7.80
C LEU A 34 1.89 15.57 -6.95
N MET A 35 0.64 15.10 -6.94
CA MET A 35 0.23 13.91 -6.20
C MET A 35 0.81 12.61 -6.76
N GLY A 36 1.22 12.57 -8.03
CA GLY A 36 2.01 11.46 -8.58
C GLY A 36 3.51 11.60 -8.25
N MET A 37 4.04 12.83 -8.27
CA MET A 37 5.46 13.09 -8.06
C MET A 37 5.90 12.83 -6.61
N ILE A 38 5.08 13.20 -5.63
CA ILE A 38 5.36 12.95 -4.20
C ILE A 38 5.61 11.45 -3.93
N PRO A 39 4.67 10.52 -4.23
CA PRO A 39 4.92 9.10 -4.08
C PRO A 39 6.06 8.60 -4.98
N ALA A 40 6.24 9.15 -6.18
CA ALA A 40 7.39 8.79 -7.01
C ALA A 40 8.72 8.99 -6.25
N LEU A 41 8.92 10.17 -5.67
CA LEU A 41 10.13 10.52 -4.91
C LEU A 41 10.24 9.76 -3.60
N VAL A 42 9.14 9.62 -2.86
CA VAL A 42 9.11 8.89 -1.59
C VAL A 42 9.47 7.43 -1.81
N PHE A 43 8.84 6.76 -2.77
CA PHE A 43 9.11 5.35 -3.06
C PHE A 43 10.46 5.12 -3.74
N TYR A 44 11.01 6.11 -4.45
CA TYR A 44 12.39 6.05 -4.92
C TYR A 44 13.39 6.01 -3.76
N ARG A 45 13.23 6.92 -2.79
CA ARG A 45 14.09 6.97 -1.59
C ARG A 45 13.96 5.71 -0.76
N ILE A 46 12.72 5.27 -0.53
CA ILE A 46 12.42 4.01 0.15
C ILE A 46 13.09 2.84 -0.58
N GLY A 47 12.89 2.72 -1.90
CA GLY A 47 13.45 1.61 -2.67
C GLY A 47 14.97 1.56 -2.57
N ARG A 48 15.66 2.71 -2.60
CA ARG A 48 17.12 2.76 -2.40
C ARG A 48 17.56 2.30 -1.01
N ALA A 49 16.83 2.69 0.03
CA ALA A 49 17.18 2.35 1.40
C ALA A 49 16.77 0.91 1.77
N GLU A 50 15.87 0.30 1.00
CA GLU A 50 15.32 -1.03 1.29
C GLU A 50 16.38 -2.12 1.05
N PRO A 51 16.79 -2.88 2.07
CA PRO A 51 17.81 -3.94 1.93
C PRO A 51 17.25 -5.19 1.25
N GLU A 52 15.95 -5.46 1.39
CA GLU A 52 15.29 -6.61 0.77
C GLU A 52 14.99 -6.35 -0.71
N TRP A 53 15.53 -7.20 -1.59
CA TRP A 53 15.43 -7.03 -3.04
C TRP A 53 13.99 -7.05 -3.56
N ASP A 54 13.11 -7.89 -3.00
CA ASP A 54 11.71 -7.97 -3.43
C ASP A 54 10.95 -6.69 -3.08
N MET A 55 11.16 -6.15 -1.89
CA MET A 55 10.56 -4.88 -1.44
C MET A 55 11.19 -3.67 -2.14
N ARG A 56 12.50 -3.73 -2.44
CA ARG A 56 13.23 -2.73 -3.24
C ARG A 56 12.64 -2.62 -4.64
N LEU A 57 12.52 -3.74 -5.36
CA LEU A 57 11.92 -3.78 -6.71
C LEU A 57 10.47 -3.30 -6.72
N ARG A 58 9.66 -3.70 -5.74
CA ARG A 58 8.29 -3.21 -5.59
C ARG A 58 8.25 -1.70 -5.39
N SER A 59 9.09 -1.17 -4.50
CA SER A 59 9.14 0.27 -4.23
C SER A 59 9.61 1.05 -5.46
N LEU A 60 10.60 0.55 -6.20
CA LEU A 60 11.03 1.15 -7.47
C LEU A 60 9.95 1.08 -8.55
N ALA A 61 9.18 -0.01 -8.62
CA ALA A 61 8.03 -0.11 -9.53
C ALA A 61 6.91 0.89 -9.18
N ILE A 62 6.61 1.09 -7.89
CA ILE A 62 5.66 2.13 -7.43
C ILE A 62 6.18 3.50 -7.85
N SER A 63 7.47 3.75 -7.63
CA SER A 63 8.12 5.00 -7.99
C SER A 63 8.03 5.29 -9.49
N PHE A 64 8.31 4.27 -10.31
CA PHE A 64 8.21 4.35 -11.77
C PHE A 64 6.77 4.60 -12.24
N ALA A 65 5.80 3.85 -11.71
CA ALA A 65 4.39 3.99 -12.06
C ALA A 65 3.85 5.38 -11.71
N ALA A 66 4.18 5.87 -10.50
CA ALA A 66 3.76 7.18 -10.02
C ALA A 66 4.45 8.31 -10.78
N GLY A 67 5.76 8.18 -11.07
CA GLY A 67 6.54 9.19 -11.79
C GLY A 67 6.11 9.32 -13.25
N SER A 68 5.85 8.21 -13.94
CA SER A 68 5.30 8.22 -15.30
C SER A 68 3.86 8.76 -15.33
N GLY A 69 3.03 8.43 -14.33
CA GLY A 69 1.70 9.02 -14.16
C GLY A 69 1.76 10.54 -13.95
N ALA A 70 2.69 11.02 -13.12
CA ALA A 70 2.92 12.44 -12.90
C ALA A 70 3.35 13.17 -14.19
N ALA A 71 4.28 12.56 -14.95
CA ALA A 71 4.72 13.09 -16.23
C ALA A 71 3.57 13.15 -17.26
N CYS A 72 2.69 12.14 -17.29
CA CYS A 72 1.49 12.14 -18.11
C CYS A 72 0.56 13.32 -17.76
N MET A 73 0.30 13.56 -16.47
CA MET A 73 -0.53 14.68 -16.01
C MET A 73 0.13 16.04 -16.27
N LEU A 74 1.45 16.15 -16.14
CA LEU A 74 2.19 17.36 -16.48
C LEU A 74 2.11 17.68 -17.99
N LEU A 75 2.24 16.66 -18.84
CA LEU A 75 2.05 16.80 -20.28
C LEU A 75 0.61 17.17 -20.62
N LYS A 76 -0.39 16.63 -19.91
CA LYS A 76 -1.80 17.01 -20.08
C LYS A 76 -2.05 18.46 -19.67
N LEU A 77 -1.40 18.93 -18.60
CA LEU A 77 -1.42 20.33 -18.20
C LEU A 77 -0.85 21.22 -19.32
N LEU A 78 0.34 20.90 -19.84
CA LEU A 78 0.95 21.65 -20.95
C LEU A 78 0.09 21.63 -22.23
N TYR A 79 -0.49 20.47 -22.56
CA TYR A 79 -1.42 20.31 -23.68
C TYR A 79 -2.63 21.25 -23.55
N THR A 80 -3.17 21.37 -22.33
CA THR A 80 -4.31 22.25 -22.05
C THR A 80 -3.92 23.72 -22.14
N ILE A 81 -2.71 24.09 -21.67
CA ILE A 81 -2.17 25.46 -21.80
C ILE A 81 -2.02 25.84 -23.26
N ILE A 82 -1.30 25.03 -24.02
CA ILE A 82 -0.98 25.31 -25.42
C ILE A 82 -2.24 25.30 -26.27
N GLY A 83 -3.13 24.32 -26.07
CA GLY A 83 -4.35 24.22 -26.86
C GLY A 83 -5.38 25.30 -26.55
N PHE A 84 -5.37 25.88 -25.35
CA PHE A 84 -6.20 27.04 -25.02
C PHE A 84 -5.67 28.32 -25.70
N ILE A 85 -4.35 28.52 -25.73
CA ILE A 85 -3.73 29.69 -26.37
C ILE A 85 -3.79 29.59 -27.90
N ASN A 86 -3.47 28.42 -28.45
CA ASN A 86 -3.46 28.15 -29.87
C ASN A 86 -3.95 26.71 -30.17
N PRO A 87 -5.25 26.54 -30.44
CA PRO A 87 -5.83 25.23 -30.75
C PRO A 87 -5.24 24.56 -32.00
N SER A 88 -4.63 25.33 -32.90
CA SER A 88 -4.02 24.85 -34.15
C SER A 88 -2.51 24.55 -34.03
N ALA A 89 -1.95 24.65 -32.83
CA ALA A 89 -0.52 24.40 -32.60
C ALA A 89 -0.13 22.99 -33.03
N THR A 90 0.84 22.88 -33.95
CA THR A 90 1.37 21.62 -34.46
C THR A 90 1.97 20.73 -33.37
N GLY A 91 2.41 21.31 -32.24
CA GLY A 91 2.94 20.58 -31.09
C GLY A 91 1.90 19.80 -30.27
N LEU A 92 0.60 20.02 -30.46
CA LEU A 92 -0.45 19.32 -29.71
C LEU A 92 -0.48 17.82 -30.02
N SER A 93 -0.27 17.43 -31.28
CA SER A 93 -0.21 16.01 -31.67
C SER A 93 0.99 15.29 -31.03
N THR A 94 2.14 15.96 -30.95
CA THR A 94 3.34 15.44 -30.26
C THR A 94 3.09 15.27 -28.77
N LEU A 95 2.52 16.27 -28.10
CA LEU A 95 2.19 16.20 -26.67
C LEU A 95 1.18 15.08 -26.38
N TRP A 96 0.18 14.92 -27.24
CA TRP A 96 -0.79 13.83 -27.15
C TRP A 96 -0.10 12.46 -27.23
N PHE A 97 0.79 12.28 -28.20
CA PHE A 97 1.55 11.04 -28.35
C PHE A 97 2.45 10.76 -27.14
N MET A 98 3.18 11.77 -26.65
CA MET A 98 4.01 11.64 -25.44
C MET A 98 3.18 11.26 -24.21
N MET A 99 2.02 11.89 -24.03
CA MET A 99 1.10 11.56 -22.94
C MET A 99 0.65 10.10 -22.99
N TRP A 100 0.38 9.58 -24.20
CA TRP A 100 0.04 8.17 -24.40
C TRP A 100 1.18 7.22 -24.00
N ILE A 101 2.43 7.56 -24.34
CA ILE A 101 3.61 6.81 -23.90
C ILE A 101 3.67 6.75 -22.37
N PHE A 102 3.59 7.90 -21.69
CA PHE A 102 3.68 7.93 -20.23
C PHE A 102 2.49 7.24 -19.54
N PHE A 103 1.29 7.30 -20.13
CA PHE A 103 0.14 6.54 -19.67
C PHE A 103 0.38 5.03 -19.73
N VAL A 104 0.92 4.53 -20.85
CA VAL A 104 1.29 3.11 -20.99
C VAL A 104 2.37 2.71 -19.99
N LEU A 105 3.42 3.53 -19.84
CA LEU A 105 4.49 3.26 -18.87
C LEU A 105 3.96 3.18 -17.43
N SER A 106 3.03 4.06 -17.07
CA SER A 106 2.37 4.03 -15.76
C SER A 106 1.57 2.74 -15.57
N GLY A 107 0.80 2.34 -16.59
CA GLY A 107 0.06 1.07 -16.60
C GLY A 107 0.97 -0.16 -16.46
N VAL A 108 2.10 -0.20 -17.17
CA VAL A 108 3.11 -1.26 -17.04
C VAL A 108 3.66 -1.30 -15.61
N GLY A 109 3.99 -0.15 -15.03
CA GLY A 109 4.43 -0.06 -13.64
C GLY A 109 3.40 -0.63 -12.66
N LEU A 110 2.11 -0.31 -12.83
CA LEU A 110 1.03 -0.86 -12.00
C LEU A 110 0.87 -2.37 -12.17
N LEU A 111 0.98 -2.90 -13.39
CA LEU A 111 0.92 -4.34 -13.66
C LEU A 111 2.05 -5.09 -12.96
N ILE A 112 3.27 -4.51 -12.92
CA ILE A 112 4.39 -5.07 -12.16
C ILE A 112 4.03 -5.18 -10.67
N LEU A 113 3.31 -4.21 -10.09
CA LEU A 113 2.87 -4.27 -8.68
C LEU A 113 1.88 -5.39 -8.39
N CYS A 114 1.03 -5.71 -9.37
CA CYS A 114 0.07 -6.81 -9.29
C CYS A 114 0.74 -8.19 -9.36
N LEU A 115 2.04 -8.28 -9.69
CA LEU A 115 2.73 -9.57 -9.72
C LEU A 115 2.77 -10.20 -8.31
N PRO A 116 2.41 -11.49 -8.21
CA PRO A 116 2.37 -12.19 -6.93
C PRO A 116 3.77 -12.30 -6.30
N LYS A 117 3.82 -12.39 -4.97
CA LYS A 117 5.09 -12.37 -4.20
C LYS A 117 6.11 -13.41 -4.67
N PHE A 118 5.66 -14.59 -5.10
CA PHE A 118 6.56 -15.63 -5.60
C PHE A 118 7.28 -15.24 -6.91
N VAL A 119 6.67 -14.39 -7.76
CA VAL A 119 7.31 -13.92 -9.00
C VAL A 119 8.47 -13.00 -8.67
N PHE A 120 8.25 -12.02 -7.79
CA PHE A 120 9.32 -11.17 -7.29
C PHE A 120 10.43 -11.99 -6.63
N GLY A 121 10.07 -12.95 -5.76
CA GLY A 121 11.05 -13.82 -5.13
C GLY A 121 11.91 -14.61 -6.13
N ARG A 122 11.34 -15.05 -7.27
CA ARG A 122 12.11 -15.70 -8.34
C ARG A 122 13.02 -14.72 -9.08
N LEU A 123 12.52 -13.52 -9.38
CA LEU A 123 13.31 -12.47 -10.05
C LEU A 123 14.51 -12.02 -9.20
N THR A 124 14.36 -12.03 -7.86
CA THR A 124 15.40 -11.60 -6.93
C THR A 124 16.25 -12.72 -6.36
N ALA A 125 15.90 -13.99 -6.64
CA ALA A 125 16.56 -15.15 -6.02
C ALA A 125 18.07 -15.15 -6.23
N ALA A 126 18.54 -14.86 -7.45
CA ALA A 126 19.97 -14.81 -7.75
C ALA A 126 20.68 -13.67 -6.99
N ALA A 127 20.04 -12.50 -6.90
CA ALA A 127 20.59 -11.36 -6.17
C ALA A 127 20.62 -11.59 -4.65
N GLU A 128 19.57 -12.20 -4.08
CA GLU A 128 19.52 -12.61 -2.67
C GLU A 128 20.59 -13.68 -2.36
N TRP A 129 20.76 -14.66 -3.25
CA TRP A 129 21.77 -15.72 -3.12
C TRP A 129 23.20 -15.17 -3.17
N LEU A 130 23.51 -14.30 -4.14
CA LEU A 130 24.82 -13.63 -4.25
C LEU A 130 25.11 -12.74 -3.03
N HIS A 131 24.10 -11.98 -2.57
CA HIS A 131 24.25 -11.14 -1.39
C HIS A 131 24.52 -11.97 -0.13
N ALA A 132 23.84 -13.10 0.05
CA ALA A 132 24.09 -13.99 1.18
C ALA A 132 25.51 -14.58 1.18
N LEU A 133 26.06 -14.91 0.00
CA LEU A 133 27.45 -15.37 -0.12
C LEU A 133 28.46 -14.27 0.18
N TRP A 134 28.22 -13.06 -0.32
CA TRP A 134 29.09 -11.91 -0.05
C TRP A 134 29.15 -11.61 1.45
N VAL A 135 27.99 -11.56 2.10
CA VAL A 135 27.90 -11.37 3.56
C VAL A 135 28.56 -12.54 4.31
N LEU A 136 28.41 -13.78 3.86
CA LEU A 136 29.11 -14.93 4.46
C LEU A 136 30.63 -14.75 4.38
N GLN A 137 31.16 -14.33 3.23
CA GLN A 137 32.60 -14.10 3.04
C GLN A 137 33.18 -13.13 4.08
N ASP A 138 32.44 -12.08 4.42
CA ASP A 138 32.90 -11.07 5.38
C ASP A 138 32.78 -11.54 6.85
N ILE A 139 31.80 -12.39 7.17
CA ILE A 139 31.50 -12.79 8.54
C ILE A 139 32.22 -14.09 8.95
N ILE A 140 32.62 -14.95 8.01
CA ILE A 140 33.34 -16.20 8.28
C ILE A 140 34.65 -16.00 9.07
N PRO A 141 35.51 -15.01 8.77
CA PRO A 141 36.72 -14.75 9.55
C PRO A 141 36.40 -14.46 11.03
N LEU A 142 35.36 -13.68 11.30
CA LEU A 142 34.89 -13.39 12.65
C LEU A 142 34.39 -14.67 13.35
N ARG A 143 33.63 -15.52 12.65
CA ARG A 143 33.21 -16.84 13.17
C ARG A 143 34.41 -17.70 13.54
N GLN A 144 35.44 -17.76 12.70
CA GLN A 144 36.64 -18.57 12.94
C GLN A 144 37.38 -18.09 14.20
N GLN A 145 37.53 -16.77 14.37
CA GLN A 145 38.12 -16.20 15.59
C GLN A 145 37.30 -16.54 16.85
N LEU A 146 35.96 -16.46 16.77
CA LEU A 146 35.09 -16.81 17.90
C LEU A 146 35.13 -18.31 18.25
N MET A 147 35.36 -19.19 17.28
CA MET A 147 35.48 -20.64 17.52
C MET A 147 36.67 -21.01 18.41
N GLU A 148 37.74 -20.22 18.41
CA GLU A 148 38.88 -20.41 19.31
C GLU A 148 38.52 -20.09 20.77
N VAL A 149 37.53 -19.21 21.00
CA VAL A 149 37.19 -18.69 22.33
C VAL A 149 35.93 -19.33 22.90
N CYS A 150 34.96 -19.65 22.05
CA CYS A 150 33.66 -20.18 22.42
C CYS A 150 33.25 -21.31 21.45
N PRO A 151 33.86 -22.51 21.55
CA PRO A 151 33.53 -23.61 20.67
C PRO A 151 32.05 -23.99 20.79
N PRO A 152 31.34 -24.23 19.67
CA PRO A 152 29.92 -24.58 19.72
C PRO A 152 29.70 -25.94 20.40
N MET A 153 28.60 -26.08 21.14
CA MET A 153 28.18 -27.35 21.78
C MET A 153 28.03 -28.51 20.80
N ILE A 154 27.71 -28.22 19.54
CA ILE A 154 27.66 -29.19 18.44
C ILE A 154 28.76 -28.80 17.45
N PRO A 155 29.83 -29.61 17.32
CA PRO A 155 30.91 -29.33 16.38
C PRO A 155 30.42 -29.52 14.95
N GLU A 156 30.27 -28.42 14.23
CA GLU A 156 29.98 -28.45 12.81
C GLU A 156 30.92 -27.54 12.02
N HIS A 157 31.52 -28.13 11.00
CA HIS A 157 32.48 -27.48 10.13
C HIS A 157 31.75 -26.72 9.03
N PHE A 158 31.98 -25.42 8.95
CA PHE A 158 31.58 -24.63 7.79
C PHE A 158 32.38 -25.10 6.57
N THR A 159 31.71 -25.29 5.43
CA THR A 159 32.35 -25.60 4.15
C THR A 159 31.69 -24.78 3.05
N TRP A 160 32.49 -24.31 2.09
CA TRP A 160 31.99 -23.55 0.94
C TRP A 160 31.03 -24.35 0.05
N GLN A 161 31.12 -25.67 0.01
CA GLN A 161 30.17 -26.53 -0.69
C GLN A 161 28.75 -26.38 -0.12
N HIS A 162 28.58 -26.47 1.20
CA HIS A 162 27.30 -26.23 1.86
C HIS A 162 26.82 -24.77 1.73
N ALA A 163 27.73 -23.80 1.69
CA ALA A 163 27.37 -22.39 1.50
C ALA A 163 26.86 -22.10 0.08
N LEU A 164 27.44 -22.72 -0.94
CA LEU A 164 26.95 -22.61 -2.31
C LEU A 164 25.60 -23.33 -2.48
N ALA A 165 25.39 -24.44 -1.77
CA ALA A 165 24.13 -25.18 -1.81
C ALA A 165 22.97 -24.43 -1.15
N ASP A 166 23.18 -23.85 0.04
CA ASP A 166 22.19 -23.02 0.74
C ASP A 166 22.85 -21.89 1.55
N PRO A 167 23.14 -20.74 0.91
CA PRO A 167 23.84 -19.64 1.58
C PRO A 167 22.99 -18.97 2.65
N HIS A 168 21.66 -18.97 2.50
CA HIS A 168 20.77 -18.37 3.50
C HIS A 168 20.77 -19.17 4.80
N TYR A 169 20.76 -20.51 4.70
CA TYR A 169 20.86 -21.37 5.87
C TYR A 169 22.22 -21.25 6.56
N GLN A 170 23.31 -21.25 5.79
CA GLN A 170 24.66 -21.10 6.37
C GLN A 170 24.87 -19.73 7.00
N LEU A 171 24.32 -18.67 6.40
CA LEU A 171 24.34 -17.33 6.97
C LEU A 171 23.55 -17.28 8.28
N TYR A 172 22.32 -17.83 8.29
CA TYR A 172 21.50 -17.94 9.50
C TYR A 172 22.25 -18.60 10.66
N ARG A 173 22.89 -19.75 10.41
CA ARG A 173 23.63 -20.48 11.44
C ARG A 173 24.86 -19.76 11.92
N THR A 174 25.62 -19.17 11.00
CA THR A 174 26.79 -18.35 11.34
C THR A 174 26.40 -17.20 12.25
N MET A 175 25.26 -16.55 11.99
CA MET A 175 24.74 -15.51 12.85
C MET A 175 24.30 -15.97 14.22
N VAL A 176 23.53 -17.06 14.30
CA VAL A 176 23.07 -17.61 15.59
C VAL A 176 24.27 -17.87 16.48
N TYR A 177 25.30 -18.51 15.92
CA TYR A 177 26.54 -18.76 16.64
C TYR A 177 27.23 -17.47 17.13
N ILE A 178 27.35 -16.45 16.28
CA ILE A 178 27.96 -15.17 16.66
C ILE A 178 27.16 -14.48 17.77
N PHE A 179 25.83 -14.49 17.71
CA PHE A 179 24.99 -13.88 18.74
C PHE A 179 25.01 -14.66 20.05
N ASP A 180 25.02 -16.00 19.99
CA ASP A 180 25.18 -16.84 21.16
C ASP A 180 26.53 -16.57 21.83
N CYS A 181 27.60 -16.48 21.04
CA CYS A 181 28.92 -16.07 21.54
C CYS A 181 28.85 -14.68 22.20
N GLN A 182 28.28 -13.67 21.55
CA GLN A 182 28.14 -12.32 22.12
C GLN A 182 27.36 -12.30 23.44
N ARG A 183 26.35 -13.17 23.59
CA ARG A 183 25.55 -13.27 24.82
C ARG A 183 26.28 -14.02 25.94
N LEU A 184 27.06 -15.04 25.59
CA LEU A 184 27.76 -15.90 26.54
C LEU A 184 29.11 -15.32 26.99
N LEU A 185 29.86 -14.68 26.09
CA LEU A 185 31.19 -14.09 26.36
C LEU A 185 31.25 -13.21 27.62
N PRO A 186 30.29 -12.30 27.89
CA PRO A 186 30.28 -11.51 29.12
C PRO A 186 30.21 -12.37 30.39
N GLN A 187 29.50 -13.51 30.35
CA GLN A 187 29.35 -14.43 31.48
C GLN A 187 30.64 -15.21 31.79
N TYR A 188 31.48 -15.44 30.77
CA TYR A 188 32.76 -16.15 30.89
C TYR A 188 33.97 -15.20 31.08
N SER A 189 33.79 -13.89 30.98
CA SER A 189 34.85 -12.87 31.08
C SER A 189 35.59 -12.85 32.44
N SER A 190 35.01 -13.44 33.48
CA SER A 190 35.62 -13.59 34.81
C SER A 190 36.56 -14.80 34.93
N HIS A 191 36.58 -15.71 33.94
CA HIS A 191 37.38 -16.93 33.98
C HIS A 191 38.86 -16.62 33.61
N PRO A 192 39.87 -17.06 34.40
CA PRO A 192 41.28 -16.70 34.19
C PRO A 192 41.84 -17.05 32.81
N GLN A 193 41.38 -18.15 32.21
CA GLN A 193 41.76 -18.61 30.87
C GLN A 193 41.16 -17.75 29.74
N VAL A 194 39.99 -17.13 29.97
CA VAL A 194 39.27 -16.31 28.98
C VAL A 194 39.73 -14.84 29.04
N LYS A 195 40.18 -14.39 30.23
CA LYS A 195 40.61 -13.01 30.50
C LYS A 195 41.69 -12.51 29.52
N HIS A 196 42.66 -13.38 29.16
CA HIS A 196 43.72 -13.07 28.20
C HIS A 196 43.21 -12.96 26.75
N LEU A 197 42.14 -13.68 26.39
CA LEU A 197 41.50 -13.63 25.06
C LEU A 197 40.52 -12.46 24.92
N THR A 198 39.85 -12.04 25.99
CA THR A 198 38.96 -10.85 25.98
C THR A 198 39.71 -9.57 25.60
N HIS A 199 40.98 -9.43 26.01
CA HIS A 199 41.83 -8.31 25.61
C HIS A 199 42.14 -8.33 24.11
N SER A 200 42.32 -9.51 23.52
CA SER A 200 42.51 -9.69 22.07
C SER A 200 41.24 -9.43 21.27
N LEU A 201 40.06 -9.81 21.79
CA LEU A 201 38.75 -9.52 21.19
C LEU A 201 38.37 -8.03 21.26
N GLN A 202 38.73 -7.34 22.35
CA GLN A 202 38.57 -5.88 22.47
C GLN A 202 39.59 -5.10 21.62
N ALA A 203 40.72 -5.73 21.30
CA ALA A 203 41.76 -5.20 20.41
C ALA A 203 41.53 -5.55 18.94
N LEU A 204 40.54 -6.40 18.60
CA LEU A 204 40.09 -6.52 17.23
C LEU A 204 39.69 -5.12 16.76
N PRO A 205 40.23 -4.65 15.62
CA PRO A 205 39.82 -3.36 15.10
C PRO A 205 38.29 -3.38 15.01
N ARG A 206 37.63 -2.36 15.56
CA ARG A 206 36.28 -1.97 15.12
C ARG A 206 36.41 -1.59 13.64
N GLN A 207 36.59 -2.60 12.79
CA GLN A 207 36.93 -2.39 11.40
C GLN A 207 35.62 -2.21 10.65
N SER A 208 35.29 -0.92 10.54
CA SER A 208 34.33 -0.31 9.62
C SER A 208 32.85 -0.52 9.92
N ASP A 209 32.09 0.55 9.66
CA ASP A 209 30.63 0.58 9.59
C ASP A 209 30.03 -0.55 8.73
N SER A 210 30.83 -1.21 7.87
CA SER A 210 30.38 -2.33 7.04
C SER A 210 30.02 -3.58 7.84
N ILE A 211 30.75 -3.94 8.90
CA ILE A 211 30.45 -5.17 9.67
C ILE A 211 29.12 -5.04 10.41
N ASP A 212 28.84 -3.88 10.99
CA ASP A 212 27.56 -3.60 11.65
C ASP A 212 26.39 -3.58 10.64
N ASP A 213 26.61 -3.04 9.44
CA ASP A 213 25.65 -3.09 8.33
C ASP A 213 25.41 -4.52 7.81
N HIS A 214 26.45 -5.35 7.74
CA HIS A 214 26.36 -6.76 7.38
C HIS A 214 25.64 -7.57 8.45
N LEU A 215 25.90 -7.30 9.73
CA LEU A 215 25.18 -7.90 10.85
C LEU A 215 23.70 -7.48 10.88
N ALA A 216 23.38 -6.23 10.55
CA ALA A 216 22.01 -5.76 10.41
C ALA A 216 21.28 -6.46 9.24
N SER A 217 21.91 -6.55 8.08
CA SER A 217 21.39 -7.23 6.88
C SER A 217 21.18 -8.72 7.14
N ALA A 218 22.14 -9.36 7.81
CA ALA A 218 22.05 -10.76 8.13
C ALA A 218 20.96 -11.04 9.20
N ARG A 219 20.73 -10.15 10.19
CA ARG A 219 19.62 -10.27 11.16
C ARG A 219 18.27 -10.37 10.44
N GLN A 220 18.09 -9.59 9.38
CA GLN A 220 16.87 -9.60 8.59
C GLN A 220 16.69 -10.92 7.84
N ILE A 221 17.75 -11.44 7.21
CA ILE A 221 17.74 -12.74 6.53
C ILE A 221 17.44 -13.87 7.52
N SER A 222 18.04 -13.83 8.71
CA SER A 222 17.81 -14.79 9.79
C SER A 222 16.34 -14.83 10.24
N ARG A 223 15.72 -13.67 10.45
CA ARG A 223 14.27 -13.58 10.76
C ARG A 223 13.41 -14.17 9.65
N LYS A 224 13.78 -13.96 8.37
CA LYS A 224 13.05 -14.49 7.20
C LYS A 224 13.09 -16.02 7.16
N VAL A 225 14.25 -16.62 7.45
CA VAL A 225 14.42 -18.08 7.54
C VAL A 225 13.63 -18.65 8.72
N HIS A 226 13.76 -18.06 9.91
CA HIS A 226 13.00 -18.47 11.09
C HIS A 226 11.49 -18.38 10.89
N HIS A 227 11.01 -17.29 10.28
CA HIS A 227 9.60 -17.13 9.91
C HIS A 227 9.16 -18.17 8.88
N ARG A 228 9.94 -18.46 7.84
CA ARG A 228 9.62 -19.53 6.85
C ARG A 228 9.46 -20.89 7.52
N ILE A 229 10.31 -21.21 8.49
CA ILE A 229 10.23 -22.45 9.26
C ILE A 229 8.95 -22.45 10.12
N SER A 230 8.70 -21.38 10.88
CA SER A 230 7.50 -21.28 11.74
C SER A 230 6.16 -21.25 10.98
N VAL A 231 6.10 -20.63 9.80
CA VAL A 231 4.88 -20.55 8.98
C VAL A 231 4.55 -21.88 8.33
N LYS A 232 5.57 -22.67 7.97
CA LYS A 232 5.41 -24.01 7.42
C LYS A 232 4.77 -24.96 8.45
N GLU A 233 4.92 -24.66 9.74
CA GLU A 233 4.33 -25.42 10.85
C GLU A 233 2.93 -24.94 11.27
N GLY A 234 2.45 -23.76 10.83
CA GLY A 234 1.32 -23.07 11.50
C GLY A 234 0.11 -22.57 10.69
N SER A 235 0.02 -22.68 9.36
CA SER A 235 -1.11 -22.06 8.62
C SER A 235 -2.29 -23.00 8.35
N SER A 236 -3.31 -22.98 9.21
CA SER A 236 -4.60 -23.64 8.95
C SER A 236 -5.37 -22.95 7.82
N LEU A 237 -6.12 -23.71 7.02
CA LEU A 237 -6.94 -23.21 5.91
C LEU A 237 -7.91 -22.08 6.32
N LEU A 238 -8.37 -22.10 7.57
CA LEU A 238 -9.23 -21.06 8.16
C LEU A 238 -8.54 -19.70 8.30
N VAL A 239 -7.26 -19.66 8.67
CA VAL A 239 -6.48 -18.41 8.75
C VAL A 239 -6.32 -17.80 7.36
N MET A 240 -6.09 -18.63 6.35
CA MET A 240 -5.99 -18.18 4.97
C MET A 240 -7.31 -17.58 4.48
N LEU A 241 -8.44 -18.27 4.71
CA LEU A 241 -9.77 -17.77 4.36
C LEU A 241 -10.10 -16.45 5.06
N ALA A 242 -9.87 -16.35 6.37
CA ALA A 242 -10.12 -15.13 7.11
C ALA A 242 -9.26 -13.97 6.58
N THR A 243 -8.00 -14.22 6.23
CA THR A 243 -7.10 -13.21 5.66
C THR A 243 -7.58 -12.72 4.30
N TRP A 244 -8.03 -13.63 3.42
CA TRP A 244 -8.60 -13.26 2.11
C TRP A 244 -9.87 -12.44 2.25
N LEU A 245 -10.83 -12.90 3.08
CA LEU A 245 -12.05 -12.17 3.35
C LEU A 245 -11.75 -10.76 3.89
N SER A 246 -10.79 -10.63 4.81
CA SER A 246 -10.40 -9.33 5.36
C SER A 246 -9.87 -8.36 4.30
N ARG A 247 -9.21 -8.88 3.25
CA ARG A 247 -8.69 -8.06 2.15
C ARG A 247 -9.80 -7.65 1.18
N ILE A 248 -10.76 -8.52 0.92
CA ILE A 248 -11.89 -8.23 0.03
C ILE A 248 -12.76 -7.12 0.64
N VAL A 249 -13.04 -7.21 1.95
CA VAL A 249 -13.85 -6.21 2.68
C VAL A 249 -13.05 -4.99 3.14
N HIS A 250 -11.81 -4.82 2.66
CA HIS A 250 -10.99 -3.69 3.04
C HIS A 250 -11.64 -2.39 2.51
N PRO A 251 -11.65 -1.28 3.28
CA PRO A 251 -12.25 -0.02 2.83
C PRO A 251 -11.76 0.42 1.44
N PHE A 252 -10.44 0.34 1.19
CA PHE A 252 -9.85 0.69 -0.11
C PHE A 252 -10.27 -0.22 -1.28
N THR A 253 -10.71 -1.46 -1.03
CA THR A 253 -11.13 -2.38 -2.10
C THR A 253 -12.62 -2.28 -2.38
N VAL A 254 -13.46 -2.01 -1.38
CA VAL A 254 -14.92 -1.98 -1.54
C VAL A 254 -15.45 -0.68 -2.15
N VAL A 255 -14.73 0.43 -2.02
CA VAL A 255 -15.19 1.76 -2.48
C VAL A 255 -15.45 1.80 -3.99
N VAL A 256 -14.47 1.42 -4.82
CA VAL A 256 -14.60 1.52 -6.28
C VAL A 256 -15.74 0.64 -6.83
N PRO A 257 -15.85 -0.66 -6.46
CA PRO A 257 -16.98 -1.48 -6.89
C PRO A 257 -18.33 -0.94 -6.42
N THR A 258 -18.42 -0.41 -5.20
CA THR A 258 -19.66 0.13 -4.64
C THR A 258 -20.12 1.36 -5.44
N LEU A 259 -19.23 2.32 -5.68
CA LEU A 259 -19.55 3.51 -6.46
C LEU A 259 -19.94 3.14 -7.89
N MET A 260 -19.21 2.22 -8.52
CA MET A 260 -19.47 1.80 -9.90
C MET A 260 -20.84 1.13 -10.01
N MET A 261 -21.12 0.19 -9.10
CA MET A 261 -22.39 -0.52 -9.07
C MET A 261 -23.55 0.43 -8.76
N ALA A 262 -23.36 1.38 -7.84
CA ALA A 262 -24.39 2.34 -7.49
C ALA A 262 -24.77 3.24 -8.67
N ALA A 263 -23.79 3.79 -9.39
CA ALA A 263 -24.04 4.58 -10.59
C ALA A 263 -24.66 3.76 -11.72
N TRP A 264 -24.17 2.53 -11.95
CA TRP A 264 -24.67 1.66 -13.01
C TRP A 264 -26.11 1.21 -12.77
N LEU A 265 -26.47 0.81 -11.54
CA LEU A 265 -27.84 0.44 -11.17
C LEU A 265 -28.83 1.61 -11.29
N GLN A 266 -28.33 2.85 -11.20
CA GLN A 266 -29.10 4.08 -11.43
C GLN A 266 -29.08 4.57 -12.88
N GLY A 267 -28.71 3.70 -13.83
CA GLY A 267 -28.80 3.97 -15.27
C GLY A 267 -27.63 4.76 -15.85
N THR A 268 -26.57 5.02 -15.09
CA THR A 268 -25.34 5.62 -15.65
C THR A 268 -24.65 4.62 -16.59
N PRO A 269 -24.24 5.02 -17.80
CA PRO A 269 -23.46 4.14 -18.69
C PRO A 269 -22.23 3.58 -17.98
N LEU A 270 -21.91 2.30 -18.23
CA LEU A 270 -20.85 1.59 -17.51
C LEU A 270 -19.48 2.30 -17.60
N SER A 271 -19.15 2.88 -18.75
CA SER A 271 -17.91 3.64 -18.96
C SER A 271 -17.84 4.88 -18.06
N SER A 272 -18.93 5.64 -17.96
CA SER A 272 -19.04 6.81 -17.08
C SER A 272 -19.04 6.40 -15.60
N ALA A 273 -19.78 5.35 -15.23
CA ALA A 273 -19.79 4.81 -13.88
C ALA A 273 -18.38 4.38 -13.43
N LEU A 274 -17.64 3.69 -14.31
CA LEU A 274 -16.26 3.30 -14.08
C LEU A 274 -15.35 4.52 -13.95
N LEU A 275 -15.44 5.50 -14.86
CA LEU A 275 -14.65 6.72 -14.81
C LEU A 275 -14.81 7.44 -13.48
N TRP A 276 -16.05 7.75 -13.09
CA TRP A 276 -16.34 8.43 -11.84
C TRP A 276 -15.78 7.66 -10.66
N SER A 277 -16.02 6.34 -10.60
CA SER A 277 -15.55 5.50 -9.50
C SER A 277 -14.03 5.43 -9.40
N LEU A 278 -13.31 5.38 -10.53
CA LEU A 278 -11.85 5.36 -10.56
C LEU A 278 -11.24 6.69 -10.08
N LEU A 279 -11.91 7.83 -10.23
CA LEU A 279 -11.46 9.11 -9.69
C LEU A 279 -11.34 9.10 -8.16
N SER A 280 -12.07 8.21 -7.47
CA SER A 280 -11.94 8.05 -6.01
C SER A 280 -10.54 7.58 -5.58
N ILE A 281 -9.82 6.88 -6.47
CA ILE A 281 -8.48 6.36 -6.18
C ILE A 281 -7.48 7.52 -5.96
N PRO A 282 -7.17 8.36 -6.95
CA PRO A 282 -6.17 9.41 -6.78
C PRO A 282 -6.58 10.50 -5.79
N ILE A 283 -7.89 10.74 -5.60
CA ILE A 283 -8.38 11.86 -4.79
C ILE A 283 -8.54 11.49 -3.31
N ALA A 284 -9.08 10.31 -3.01
CA ALA A 284 -9.41 9.93 -1.63
C ALA A 284 -8.57 8.75 -1.12
N ILE A 285 -8.45 7.67 -1.90
CA ILE A 285 -7.82 6.42 -1.44
C ILE A 285 -6.30 6.56 -1.38
N LEU A 286 -5.68 7.02 -2.47
CA LEU A 286 -4.23 7.08 -2.62
C LEU A 286 -3.59 8.02 -1.60
N PRO A 287 -4.05 9.27 -1.37
CA PRO A 287 -3.45 10.15 -0.38
C PRO A 287 -3.47 9.56 1.04
N LEU A 288 -4.59 8.95 1.44
CA LEU A 288 -4.70 8.31 2.74
C LEU A 288 -3.83 7.05 2.85
N ALA A 289 -3.75 6.24 1.79
CA ALA A 289 -2.87 5.07 1.76
C ALA A 289 -1.39 5.45 1.84
N LEU A 290 -0.98 6.52 1.14
CA LEU A 290 0.37 7.06 1.21
C LEU A 290 0.70 7.61 2.59
N TYR A 291 -0.26 8.31 3.21
CA TYR A 291 -0.12 8.81 4.57
C TYR A 291 0.11 7.66 5.57
N ILE A 292 -0.69 6.59 5.50
CA ILE A 292 -0.51 5.38 6.33
C ILE A 292 0.85 4.74 6.06
N ALA A 293 1.21 4.55 4.78
CA ALA A 293 2.48 3.93 4.40
C ALA A 293 3.69 4.66 4.96
N PHE A 294 3.68 5.99 4.88
CA PHE A 294 4.74 6.83 5.41
C PHE A 294 4.89 6.66 6.92
N HIS A 295 3.78 6.70 7.67
CA HIS A 295 3.80 6.62 9.13
C HIS A 295 4.10 5.21 9.66
N VAL A 296 3.73 4.15 8.94
CA VAL A 296 4.16 2.78 9.26
C VAL A 296 5.67 2.65 9.08
N ARG A 297 6.23 3.19 8.00
CA ARG A 297 7.67 3.12 7.73
C ARG A 297 8.51 3.98 8.68
N SER A 298 8.00 5.11 9.12
CA SER A 298 8.67 5.95 10.13
C SER A 298 8.51 5.43 11.56
N GLY A 299 7.93 4.24 11.75
CA GLY A 299 7.69 3.63 13.07
C GLY A 299 6.62 4.34 13.90
N HIS A 300 5.91 5.32 13.33
CA HIS A 300 4.85 6.05 14.03
C HIS A 300 3.56 5.24 14.13
N PHE A 301 3.27 4.39 13.14
CA PHE A 301 2.17 3.41 13.19
C PHE A 301 2.71 2.00 13.27
N GLU A 302 2.10 1.18 14.13
CA GLU A 302 2.50 -0.21 14.33
C GLU A 302 2.15 -1.11 13.14
N ASP A 303 1.01 -0.85 12.49
CA ASP A 303 0.55 -1.65 11.35
C ASP A 303 -0.30 -0.85 10.34
N TRP A 304 -0.50 -1.45 9.16
CA TRP A 304 -1.28 -0.87 8.07
C TRP A 304 -2.76 -0.63 8.40
N ASN A 305 -3.30 -1.34 9.39
CA ASN A 305 -4.68 -1.19 9.83
C ASN A 305 -4.83 -0.12 10.93
N VAL A 306 -3.71 0.49 11.33
CA VAL A 306 -3.56 1.40 12.47
C VAL A 306 -4.35 0.86 13.66
N SER A 307 -3.88 -0.27 14.16
CA SER A 307 -4.56 -1.04 15.21
C SER A 307 -4.65 -0.28 16.54
N ALA A 308 -3.70 0.58 16.86
CA ALA A 308 -3.75 1.44 18.04
C ALA A 308 -4.85 2.51 17.88
N ARG A 309 -5.72 2.64 18.89
CA ARG A 309 -6.91 3.51 18.83
C ARG A 309 -6.51 4.99 18.78
N GLU A 310 -5.47 5.33 19.52
CA GLU A 310 -4.91 6.67 19.75
C GLU A 310 -4.31 7.25 18.46
N GLN A 311 -3.85 6.38 17.56
CA GLN A 311 -3.22 6.75 16.29
C GLN A 311 -4.23 6.99 15.15
N ARG A 312 -5.55 6.82 15.40
CA ARG A 312 -6.57 6.83 14.33
C ARG A 312 -7.15 8.20 14.01
N ALA A 313 -7.02 9.19 14.89
CA ALA A 313 -7.58 10.51 14.64
C ALA A 313 -7.12 11.11 13.29
N PRO A 314 -5.83 11.04 12.90
CA PRO A 314 -5.39 11.49 11.58
C PRO A 314 -6.01 10.72 10.41
N LEU A 315 -6.36 9.43 10.59
CA LEU A 315 -7.02 8.63 9.55
C LEU A 315 -8.45 9.08 9.31
N PHE A 316 -9.18 9.37 10.39
CA PHE A 316 -10.53 9.89 10.28
C PHE A 316 -10.52 11.28 9.62
N ALA A 317 -9.65 12.17 10.09
CA ALA A 317 -9.52 13.51 9.53
C ALA A 317 -9.08 13.48 8.05
N GLY A 318 -8.03 12.72 7.72
CA GLY A 318 -7.54 12.57 6.35
C GLY A 318 -8.56 11.89 5.42
N GLY A 319 -9.27 10.88 5.93
CA GLY A 319 -10.37 10.22 5.21
C GLY A 319 -11.51 11.19 4.90
N ILE A 320 -11.99 11.93 5.91
CA ILE A 320 -13.05 12.94 5.73
C ILE A 320 -12.60 14.01 4.73
N ALA A 321 -11.37 14.52 4.84
CA ALA A 321 -10.85 15.53 3.93
C ALA A 321 -10.80 15.04 2.48
N GLY A 322 -10.28 13.82 2.24
CA GLY A 322 -10.22 13.22 0.91
C GLY A 322 -11.61 12.95 0.32
N ILE A 323 -12.54 12.43 1.13
CA ILE A 323 -13.92 12.16 0.68
C ILE A 323 -14.67 13.47 0.41
N ALA A 324 -14.49 14.51 1.24
CA ALA A 324 -15.10 15.82 1.05
C ALA A 324 -14.57 16.52 -0.21
N LEU A 325 -13.26 16.41 -0.49
CA LEU A 325 -12.69 16.89 -1.74
C LEU A 325 -13.31 16.16 -2.95
N LEU A 326 -13.40 14.84 -2.90
CA LEU A 326 -14.05 14.04 -3.95
C LEU A 326 -15.52 14.42 -4.13
N TRP A 327 -16.27 14.60 -3.04
CA TRP A 327 -17.66 15.03 -3.07
C TRP A 327 -17.79 16.41 -3.73
N THR A 328 -16.90 17.34 -3.41
CA THR A 328 -16.89 18.69 -3.99
C THR A 328 -16.66 18.64 -5.49
N LEU A 329 -15.72 17.80 -5.94
CA LEU A 329 -15.48 17.59 -7.37
C LEU A 329 -16.68 16.95 -8.07
N TYR A 330 -17.31 15.94 -7.46
CA TYR A 330 -18.52 15.32 -8.01
C TYR A 330 -19.71 16.30 -8.08
N SER A 331 -19.80 17.24 -7.15
CA SER A 331 -20.79 18.32 -7.18
C SER A 331 -20.50 19.32 -8.29
N TYR A 332 -19.23 19.70 -8.48
CA TYR A 332 -18.84 20.67 -9.50
C TYR A 332 -18.95 20.14 -10.94
N PHE A 333 -18.72 18.84 -11.16
CA PHE A 333 -18.82 18.21 -12.49
C PHE A 333 -20.13 17.47 -12.74
N ASP A 334 -21.18 17.74 -11.97
CA ASP A 334 -22.50 17.11 -12.15
C ASP A 334 -22.45 15.58 -12.25
N ALA A 335 -21.61 14.95 -11.41
CA ALA A 335 -21.56 13.50 -11.34
C ALA A 335 -22.94 12.93 -10.92
N PRO A 336 -23.25 11.66 -11.23
CA PRO A 336 -24.52 11.05 -10.84
C PRO A 336 -24.84 11.25 -9.36
N ASN A 337 -26.07 11.68 -9.03
CA ASN A 337 -26.46 12.07 -7.67
C ASN A 337 -26.22 10.97 -6.64
N VAL A 338 -26.46 9.71 -7.02
CA VAL A 338 -26.21 8.53 -6.17
C VAL A 338 -24.77 8.47 -5.66
N LEU A 339 -23.78 8.90 -6.45
CA LEU A 339 -22.39 8.92 -6.04
C LEU A 339 -22.13 9.94 -4.93
N ARG A 340 -22.73 11.14 -5.04
CA ARG A 340 -22.63 12.16 -3.98
C ARG A 340 -23.28 11.68 -2.69
N LEU A 341 -24.41 10.97 -2.76
CA LEU A 341 -25.05 10.36 -1.59
C LEU A 341 -24.18 9.28 -0.95
N CYS A 342 -23.53 8.42 -1.74
CA CYS A 342 -22.54 7.46 -1.23
C CYS A 342 -21.41 8.15 -0.44
N LEU A 343 -20.85 9.23 -1.01
CA LEU A 343 -19.75 9.97 -0.37
C LEU A 343 -20.23 10.71 0.89
N MET A 344 -21.43 11.28 0.88
CA MET A 344 -22.01 11.91 2.06
C MET A 344 -22.26 10.89 3.18
N ALA A 345 -22.76 9.69 2.84
CA ALA A 345 -22.88 8.58 3.78
C ALA A 345 -21.51 8.19 4.37
N ALA A 346 -20.47 8.15 3.54
CA ALA A 346 -19.12 7.85 4.00
C ALA A 346 -18.58 8.95 4.95
N ILE A 347 -18.80 10.24 4.66
CA ILE A 347 -18.44 11.35 5.56
C ILE A 347 -19.14 11.20 6.90
N MET A 348 -20.46 10.91 6.91
CA MET A 348 -21.23 10.67 8.13
C MET A 348 -20.66 9.48 8.92
N ALA A 349 -20.39 8.36 8.25
CA ALA A 349 -19.84 7.16 8.89
C ALA A 349 -18.46 7.42 9.51
N TYR A 350 -17.59 8.15 8.80
CA TYR A 350 -16.29 8.55 9.33
C TYR A 350 -16.41 9.54 10.49
N GLY A 351 -17.32 10.51 10.42
CA GLY A 351 -17.55 11.50 11.48
C GLY A 351 -18.08 10.84 12.77
N ILE A 352 -19.15 10.05 12.65
CA ILE A 352 -19.70 9.27 13.77
C ILE A 352 -18.63 8.33 14.33
N GLY A 353 -17.91 7.65 13.43
CA GLY A 353 -16.83 6.74 13.80
C GLY A 353 -15.68 7.42 14.53
N ALA A 354 -15.31 8.64 14.14
CA ALA A 354 -14.28 9.43 14.80
C ALA A 354 -14.68 9.78 16.23
N VAL A 355 -15.90 10.28 16.43
CA VAL A 355 -16.44 10.63 17.75
C VAL A 355 -16.48 9.39 18.66
N ILE A 356 -16.97 8.27 18.15
CA ILE A 356 -17.04 7.02 18.93
C ILE A 356 -15.64 6.48 19.25
N ASN A 357 -14.73 6.51 18.27
CA ASN A 357 -13.35 6.08 18.46
C ASN A 357 -12.62 6.98 19.45
N GLU A 358 -12.92 8.26 19.53
CA GLU A 358 -12.30 9.15 20.51
C GLU A 358 -12.88 8.90 21.91
N ARG A 359 -14.21 8.80 22.05
CA ARG A 359 -14.89 8.89 23.36
C ARG A 359 -15.23 7.55 24.00
N PHE A 360 -15.43 6.48 23.24
CA PHE A 360 -16.00 5.23 23.78
C PHE A 360 -15.14 4.01 23.47
N THR A 361 -15.08 3.58 22.20
CA THR A 361 -14.46 2.31 21.83
C THR A 361 -13.91 2.31 20.41
N LYS A 362 -12.99 1.39 20.13
CA LYS A 362 -12.41 1.18 18.81
C LYS A 362 -13.46 0.63 17.85
N ILE A 363 -13.76 1.34 16.78
CA ILE A 363 -14.68 0.84 15.74
C ILE A 363 -13.95 0.06 14.64
N SER A 364 -14.67 -0.87 13.99
CA SER A 364 -14.12 -1.60 12.85
C SER A 364 -14.50 -0.91 11.53
N LEU A 365 -13.57 -0.11 10.98
CA LEU A 365 -13.75 0.54 9.67
C LEU A 365 -13.99 -0.46 8.52
N HIS A 366 -13.42 -1.68 8.63
CA HIS A 366 -13.70 -2.75 7.65
C HIS A 366 -15.16 -3.21 7.73
N ALA A 367 -15.68 -3.43 8.94
CA ALA A 367 -17.07 -3.80 9.14
C ALA A 367 -18.02 -2.68 8.66
N THR A 368 -17.71 -1.42 9.01
CA THR A 368 -18.47 -0.25 8.56
C THR A 368 -18.47 -0.11 7.04
N ALA A 369 -17.32 -0.23 6.38
CA ALA A 369 -17.23 -0.13 4.93
C ALA A 369 -17.99 -1.26 4.22
N ALA A 370 -17.86 -2.50 4.70
CA ALA A 370 -18.57 -3.65 4.13
C ALA A 370 -20.09 -3.51 4.29
N ALA A 371 -20.56 -3.15 5.47
CA ALA A 371 -21.99 -2.94 5.73
C ALA A 371 -22.54 -1.72 4.98
N GLY A 372 -21.76 -0.65 4.83
CA GLY A 372 -22.15 0.53 4.06
C GLY A 372 -22.30 0.21 2.58
N ALA A 373 -21.33 -0.51 2.01
CA ALA A 373 -21.40 -1.00 0.63
C ALA A 373 -22.62 -1.90 0.40
N ALA A 374 -22.84 -2.86 1.30
CA ALA A 374 -24.00 -3.74 1.27
C ALA A 374 -25.32 -2.97 1.39
N ALA A 375 -25.40 -1.95 2.26
CA ALA A 375 -26.59 -1.14 2.40
C ALA A 375 -26.88 -0.35 1.11
N VAL A 376 -25.90 0.34 0.55
CA VAL A 376 -26.04 1.09 -0.72
C VAL A 376 -26.55 0.19 -1.84
N VAL A 377 -25.87 -0.95 -2.07
CA VAL A 377 -26.28 -1.88 -3.14
C VAL A 377 -27.62 -2.53 -2.83
N GLY A 378 -27.90 -2.85 -1.56
CA GLY A 378 -29.17 -3.43 -1.13
C GLY A 378 -30.38 -2.50 -1.34
N TYR A 379 -30.21 -1.19 -1.14
CA TYR A 379 -31.24 -0.20 -1.46
C TYR A 379 -31.53 -0.13 -2.97
N LEU A 380 -30.47 -0.22 -3.80
CA LEU A 380 -30.57 -0.10 -5.25
C LEU A 380 -31.01 -1.41 -5.94
N ALA A 381 -30.67 -2.55 -5.35
CA ALA A 381 -30.95 -3.88 -5.86
C ALA A 381 -31.33 -4.83 -4.71
N PRO A 382 -32.59 -4.77 -4.21
CA PRO A 382 -33.03 -5.57 -3.06
C PRO A 382 -32.87 -7.07 -3.24
N ALA A 383 -32.91 -7.57 -4.48
CA ALA A 383 -32.68 -8.98 -4.80
C ALA A 383 -31.27 -9.48 -4.37
N LEU A 384 -30.29 -8.59 -4.21
CA LEU A 384 -28.93 -8.94 -3.79
C LEU A 384 -28.76 -8.97 -2.26
N ILE A 385 -29.76 -8.55 -1.47
CA ILE A 385 -29.65 -8.48 0.00
C ILE A 385 -29.17 -9.80 0.63
N PRO A 386 -29.66 -11.01 0.26
CA PRO A 386 -29.22 -12.25 0.88
C PRO A 386 -27.71 -12.49 0.75
N ILE A 387 -27.15 -12.28 -0.44
CA ILE A 387 -25.71 -12.48 -0.68
C ILE A 387 -24.87 -11.38 -0.01
N LEU A 388 -25.37 -10.14 0.02
CA LEU A 388 -24.71 -9.02 0.69
C LEU A 388 -24.63 -9.23 2.21
N VAL A 389 -25.71 -9.70 2.84
CA VAL A 389 -25.72 -10.05 4.26
C VAL A 389 -24.69 -11.14 4.57
N LEU A 390 -24.61 -12.18 3.74
CA LEU A 390 -23.60 -13.23 3.90
C LEU A 390 -22.18 -12.68 3.86
N LEU A 391 -21.88 -11.77 2.91
CA LEU A 391 -20.56 -11.13 2.81
C LEU A 391 -20.24 -10.24 4.02
N VAL A 392 -21.21 -9.49 4.52
CA VAL A 392 -21.06 -8.64 5.72
C VAL A 392 -20.76 -9.50 6.95
N VAL A 393 -21.50 -10.59 7.14
CA VAL A 393 -21.30 -11.53 8.26
C VAL A 393 -19.94 -12.23 8.14
N ALA A 394 -19.57 -12.71 6.95
CA ALA A 394 -18.27 -13.34 6.71
C ALA A 394 -17.10 -12.37 6.94
N GLY A 395 -17.26 -11.11 6.52
CA GLY A 395 -16.30 -10.04 6.80
C GLY A 395 -16.15 -9.77 8.29
N GLY A 396 -17.27 -9.68 9.03
CA GLY A 396 -17.27 -9.53 10.48
C GLY A 396 -16.59 -10.70 11.20
N TRP A 397 -16.92 -11.93 10.82
CA TRP A 397 -16.28 -13.14 11.34
C TRP A 397 -14.76 -13.11 11.13
N SER A 398 -14.29 -12.76 9.94
CA SER A 398 -12.86 -12.66 9.64
C SER A 398 -12.13 -11.69 10.58
N ARG A 399 -12.73 -10.54 10.93
CA ARG A 399 -12.13 -9.56 11.84
C ARG A 399 -12.05 -10.07 13.28
N ILE A 400 -13.03 -10.85 13.71
CA ILE A 400 -13.05 -11.46 15.05
C ILE A 400 -12.05 -12.62 15.11
N TYR A 401 -12.05 -13.51 14.11
CA TYR A 401 -11.18 -14.68 14.04
C TYR A 401 -9.70 -14.30 13.97
N LEU A 402 -9.35 -13.23 13.24
CA LEU A 402 -7.99 -12.70 13.18
C LEU A 402 -7.59 -11.86 14.42
N GLY A 403 -8.43 -11.83 15.47
CA GLY A 403 -8.16 -11.12 16.71
C GLY A 403 -8.10 -9.59 16.56
N ARG A 404 -8.67 -9.03 15.48
CA ARG A 404 -8.57 -7.59 15.20
C ARG A 404 -9.62 -6.75 15.91
N HIS A 405 -10.79 -7.34 16.17
CA HIS A 405 -11.94 -6.68 16.79
C HIS A 405 -12.79 -7.65 17.59
N THR A 406 -13.57 -7.13 18.54
CA THR A 406 -14.61 -7.90 19.26
C THR A 406 -15.95 -7.83 18.53
N ALA A 407 -16.88 -8.74 18.83
CA ALA A 407 -18.21 -8.74 18.21
C ALA A 407 -18.97 -7.40 18.41
N PRO A 408 -18.98 -6.77 19.61
CA PRO A 408 -19.61 -5.45 19.78
C PRO A 408 -19.01 -4.36 18.88
N GLN A 409 -17.69 -4.37 18.64
CA GLN A 409 -17.03 -3.39 17.77
C GLN A 409 -17.41 -3.58 16.29
N VAL A 410 -17.66 -4.82 15.87
CA VAL A 410 -18.16 -5.14 14.53
C VAL A 410 -19.62 -4.73 14.38
N LEU A 411 -20.48 -5.09 15.34
CA LEU A 411 -21.89 -4.70 15.36
C LEU A 411 -22.07 -3.18 15.36
N LEU A 412 -21.28 -2.47 16.15
CA LEU A 412 -21.28 -1.00 16.16
C LEU A 412 -20.86 -0.44 14.79
N GLY A 413 -19.88 -1.06 14.13
CA GLY A 413 -19.48 -0.70 12.78
C GLY A 413 -20.62 -0.85 11.76
N TRP A 414 -21.41 -1.93 11.84
CA TRP A 414 -22.59 -2.15 10.99
C TRP A 414 -23.69 -1.14 11.29
N LEU A 415 -23.95 -0.82 12.56
CA LEU A 415 -24.95 0.17 12.94
C LEU A 415 -24.60 1.57 12.43
N ILE A 416 -23.34 1.99 12.55
CA ILE A 416 -22.85 3.27 12.00
C ILE A 416 -23.11 3.32 10.49
N ALA A 417 -22.82 2.24 9.77
CA ALA A 417 -23.06 2.18 8.33
C ALA A 417 -24.55 2.32 7.99
N PHE A 418 -25.42 1.60 8.69
CA PHE A 418 -26.86 1.69 8.48
C PHE A 418 -27.40 3.10 8.72
N ILE A 419 -27.05 3.72 9.85
CA ILE A 419 -27.48 5.09 10.20
C ILE A 419 -26.95 6.13 9.21
N SER A 420 -25.79 5.89 8.61
CA SER A 420 -25.19 6.82 7.65
C SER A 420 -25.79 6.69 6.24
N VAL A 421 -26.19 5.48 5.83
CA VAL A 421 -26.73 5.21 4.49
C VAL A 421 -28.25 5.39 4.43
N ALA A 422 -28.99 4.80 5.38
CA ALA A 422 -30.44 4.70 5.29
C ALA A 422 -31.16 6.05 5.13
N PRO A 423 -30.85 7.12 5.90
CA PRO A 423 -31.54 8.39 5.75
C PRO A 423 -31.30 9.03 4.36
N LEU A 424 -30.08 8.94 3.84
CA LEU A 424 -29.74 9.54 2.55
C LEU A 424 -30.40 8.80 1.39
N PHE A 425 -30.43 7.47 1.45
CA PHE A 425 -30.97 6.64 0.37
C PHE A 425 -32.49 6.46 0.41
N TYR A 426 -33.11 6.64 1.58
CA TYR A 426 -34.57 6.57 1.69
C TYR A 426 -35.24 7.92 1.37
N TRP A 427 -34.60 9.04 1.70
CA TRP A 427 -35.22 10.37 1.57
C TRP A 427 -34.69 11.21 0.41
N LEU A 428 -33.48 10.98 -0.10
CA LEU A 428 -32.82 11.86 -1.08
C LEU A 428 -32.46 11.18 -2.41
N LEU A 429 -32.72 9.88 -2.52
CA LEU A 429 -32.58 9.08 -3.73
C LEU A 429 -33.96 8.62 -4.18
#